data_AF-A0A7J0E0L6-F1
#
_entry.id   AF-A0A7J0E0L6-F1
#
_cell.length_a   1.000
_cell.length_b   1.000
_cell.length_c   1.000
_cell.angle_alpha   90.00
_cell.angle_beta   90.00
_cell.angle_gamma   90.00
#
_symmetry.space_group_name_H-M   'P 1'
#
loop_
_entity.id
_entity.type
_entity.pdbx_description
1 polymer ?
#
loop_
_entity_poly.entity_id
_entity_poly.type
_entity_poly.pdbx_seq_one_letter_code
_entity_poly.pdbx_strand_id
1 'polypeptide(L)'
;MSKRLKLSDLAKVVAQKAATSASKGVVISEGSETTGKRPLDDGSKGKQVAQSPEPKKARTDTGVSGAPAKSARCFRSGAVILILFVAGVILGSSLAVRSRDFAESALNQKAVAEFAEMEMVRAQNQAIELEGALAEEQAKGKKLAEDADARSKVIAKLEARISELEKSQSLTQGRIIAAFKESDDFLEAVRGSASSYFGDGFDFCKRQLAHQYPDLGVDLEDVEMDHEFLAKEEAEAEQRAAKEGAAGAEGVGEAV
;
A
#
# COMPACT_ATOMS: atom_id res chain seq x y z
N MET A 1 -55.89 -18.40 -16.84
CA MET A 1 -54.63 -18.60 -17.60
C MET A 1 -53.47 -18.08 -16.77
N SER A 2 -52.68 -18.98 -16.18
CA SER A 2 -51.62 -18.63 -15.21
C SER A 2 -50.33 -18.25 -15.93
N LYS A 3 -49.90 -16.99 -15.79
CA LYS A 3 -48.65 -16.47 -16.37
C LYS A 3 -47.48 -16.90 -15.48
N ARG A 4 -46.91 -18.08 -15.74
CA ARG A 4 -45.66 -18.51 -15.12
C ARG A 4 -44.51 -17.68 -15.71
N LEU A 5 -44.08 -16.65 -14.99
CA LEU A 5 -42.86 -15.90 -15.27
C LEU A 5 -41.68 -16.87 -15.17
N LYS A 6 -40.94 -17.03 -16.27
CA LYS A 6 -39.78 -17.92 -16.31
C LYS A 6 -38.63 -17.24 -15.58
N LEU A 7 -37.92 -17.98 -14.72
CA LEU A 7 -36.74 -17.49 -13.99
C LEU A 7 -35.66 -16.87 -14.90
N SER A 8 -35.63 -17.26 -16.18
CA SER A 8 -34.78 -16.66 -17.20
C SER A 8 -35.04 -15.16 -17.44
N ASP A 9 -36.27 -14.71 -17.24
CA ASP A 9 -36.66 -13.32 -17.44
C ASP A 9 -36.27 -12.46 -16.22
N LEU A 10 -36.26 -13.06 -15.02
CA LEU A 10 -35.81 -12.38 -13.80
C LEU A 10 -34.29 -12.10 -13.82
N ALA A 11 -33.50 -13.05 -14.33
CA ALA A 11 -32.05 -12.87 -14.47
C ALA A 11 -31.69 -11.73 -15.45
N LYS A 12 -32.46 -11.55 -16.52
CA LYS A 12 -32.27 -10.43 -17.46
C LYS A 12 -32.58 -9.07 -16.83
N VAL A 13 -33.63 -8.99 -16.02
CA VAL A 13 -34.00 -7.74 -15.32
C VAL A 13 -32.93 -7.34 -14.30
N VAL A 14 -32.35 -8.30 -13.57
CA VAL A 14 -31.28 -8.02 -12.61
C VAL A 14 -30.00 -7.55 -13.31
N ALA A 15 -29.60 -8.18 -14.41
CA ALA A 15 -28.42 -7.77 -15.19
C ALA A 15 -28.59 -6.37 -15.81
N GLN A 16 -29.79 -6.05 -16.30
CA GLN A 16 -30.09 -4.75 -16.90
C GLN A 16 -30.16 -3.62 -15.85
N LYS A 17 -30.57 -3.94 -14.61
CA LYS A 17 -30.59 -2.99 -13.48
C LYS A 17 -29.19 -2.71 -12.93
N ALA A 18 -28.29 -3.70 -12.94
CA ALA A 18 -26.89 -3.51 -12.55
C ALA A 18 -26.10 -2.64 -13.56
N ALA A 19 -26.42 -2.71 -14.86
CA ALA A 19 -25.76 -1.90 -15.89
C ALA A 19 -26.20 -0.43 -15.88
N THR A 20 -27.39 -0.13 -15.35
CA THR A 20 -27.95 1.23 -15.33
C THR A 20 -27.68 1.99 -14.02
N SER A 21 -27.39 1.29 -12.92
CA SER A 21 -27.01 1.95 -11.65
C SER A 21 -25.56 2.44 -11.60
N ALA A 22 -24.71 2.04 -12.56
CA ALA A 22 -23.30 2.44 -12.62
C ALA A 22 -23.04 3.83 -13.24
N SER A 23 -24.07 4.58 -13.68
CA SER A 23 -23.88 5.87 -14.39
C SER A 23 -24.48 7.11 -13.72
N LYS A 24 -25.08 6.99 -12.53
CA LYS A 24 -25.49 8.18 -11.76
C LYS A 24 -24.57 8.34 -10.56
N GLY A 25 -23.48 9.07 -10.80
CA GLY A 25 -22.71 9.69 -9.73
C GLY A 25 -23.65 10.48 -8.83
N VAL A 26 -23.75 10.04 -7.58
CA VAL A 26 -24.35 10.82 -6.50
C VAL A 26 -23.41 12.00 -6.27
N VAL A 27 -23.79 13.16 -6.82
CA VAL A 27 -23.18 14.45 -6.47
C VAL A 27 -23.71 14.80 -5.10
N ILE A 28 -22.89 14.56 -4.07
CA ILE A 28 -23.13 15.13 -2.74
C ILE A 28 -22.67 16.59 -2.85
N SER A 29 -23.62 17.48 -3.12
CA SER A 29 -23.42 18.92 -3.01
C SER A 29 -23.36 19.28 -1.53
N GLU A 30 -22.16 19.39 -0.98
CA GLU A 30 -21.96 20.12 0.28
C GLU A 30 -22.11 21.61 -0.01
N GLY A 31 -23.11 22.21 0.65
CA GLY A 31 -23.27 23.65 0.68
C GLY A 31 -22.16 24.29 1.49
N SER A 32 -21.42 25.19 0.85
CA SER A 32 -20.69 26.24 1.56
C SER A 32 -21.02 27.58 0.90
N GLU A 33 -21.92 28.33 1.55
CA GLU A 33 -22.00 29.77 1.39
C GLU A 33 -20.67 30.40 1.82
N THR A 34 -19.91 30.92 0.86
CA THR A 34 -19.10 32.12 1.11
C THR A 34 -19.05 32.97 -0.15
N THR A 35 -19.65 34.14 0.00
CA THR A 35 -19.53 35.37 -0.78
C THR A 35 -18.12 35.59 -1.34
N GLY A 36 -17.98 35.70 -2.66
CA GLY A 36 -16.70 36.06 -3.29
C GLY A 36 -16.81 36.30 -4.79
N LYS A 37 -17.01 37.55 -5.20
CA LYS A 37 -16.92 38.01 -6.60
C LYS A 37 -15.48 37.82 -7.12
N ARG A 38 -15.27 37.14 -8.27
CA ARG A 38 -14.38 37.51 -9.41
C ARG A 38 -14.19 36.37 -10.44
N PRO A 39 -13.65 36.65 -11.65
CA PRO A 39 -14.34 36.36 -12.91
C PRO A 39 -13.94 35.03 -13.57
N LEU A 40 -14.83 34.63 -14.48
CA LEU A 40 -14.63 33.76 -15.64
C LEU A 40 -13.18 33.81 -16.17
N ASP A 41 -12.49 32.68 -16.11
CA ASP A 41 -11.32 32.42 -16.94
C ASP A 41 -11.50 31.10 -17.68
N ASP A 42 -11.00 31.12 -18.90
CA ASP A 42 -11.42 30.36 -20.06
C ASP A 42 -10.56 29.09 -20.23
N GLY A 43 -11.02 28.23 -21.14
CA GLY A 43 -10.67 26.82 -21.27
C GLY A 43 -9.19 26.39 -21.16
N SER A 44 -9.00 25.17 -20.64
CA SER A 44 -7.82 24.36 -20.98
C SER A 44 -8.20 22.90 -21.18
N LYS A 45 -8.01 22.42 -22.42
CA LYS A 45 -8.22 21.03 -22.84
C LYS A 45 -7.08 20.17 -22.30
N GLY A 46 -7.36 19.36 -21.30
CA GLY A 46 -6.45 18.32 -20.82
C GLY A 46 -6.33 17.17 -21.83
N LYS A 47 -5.15 17.05 -22.45
CA LYS A 47 -4.71 15.83 -23.14
C LYS A 47 -4.35 14.77 -22.10
N GLN A 48 -4.89 13.57 -22.27
CA GLN A 48 -4.39 12.34 -21.67
C GLN A 48 -2.96 12.08 -22.14
N VAL A 49 -2.05 11.83 -21.20
CA VAL A 49 -0.86 11.00 -21.43
C VAL A 49 -0.70 10.10 -20.22
N ALA A 50 -1.02 8.82 -20.43
CA ALA A 50 -0.61 7.74 -19.57
C ALA A 50 0.90 7.50 -19.73
N GLN A 51 1.60 7.26 -18.63
CA GLN A 51 2.75 6.35 -18.61
C GLN A 51 2.98 5.88 -17.17
N SER A 52 2.56 4.63 -16.93
CA SER A 52 2.96 3.83 -15.79
C SER A 52 4.36 3.25 -16.07
N PRO A 53 5.34 3.40 -15.17
CA PRO A 53 6.54 2.58 -15.21
C PRO A 53 6.37 1.36 -14.29
N GLU A 54 6.48 0.18 -14.89
CA GLU A 54 6.58 -1.11 -14.20
C GLU A 54 7.80 -1.16 -13.27
N PRO A 55 7.70 -1.81 -12.10
CA PRO A 55 8.84 -2.02 -11.22
C PRO A 55 9.77 -3.12 -11.77
N LYS A 56 10.99 -2.73 -12.14
CA LYS A 56 12.09 -3.67 -12.43
C LYS A 56 12.48 -4.43 -11.16
N LYS A 57 12.33 -5.75 -11.25
CA LYS A 57 12.71 -6.79 -10.31
C LYS A 57 14.20 -6.66 -9.92
N ALA A 58 14.46 -6.45 -8.63
CA ALA A 58 15.78 -6.50 -8.05
C ALA A 58 16.35 -7.93 -8.18
N ARG A 59 17.57 -8.04 -8.70
CA ARG A 59 18.36 -9.27 -8.66
C ARG A 59 19.40 -9.09 -7.56
N THR A 60 19.18 -9.80 -6.46
CA THR A 60 20.11 -9.93 -5.34
C THR A 60 21.19 -10.92 -5.76
N ASP A 61 22.40 -10.43 -6.07
CA ASP A 61 23.58 -11.28 -6.19
C ASP A 61 24.50 -11.00 -5.00
N THR A 62 24.42 -11.91 -4.04
CA THR A 62 25.34 -12.09 -2.92
C THR A 62 26.56 -12.83 -3.46
N GLY A 63 27.72 -12.19 -3.52
CA GLY A 63 28.92 -12.79 -4.10
C GLY A 63 30.21 -12.16 -3.58
N VAL A 64 30.70 -12.74 -2.48
CA VAL A 64 32.00 -12.54 -1.82
C VAL A 64 33.18 -12.53 -2.81
N SER A 65 34.12 -11.59 -2.63
CA SER A 65 35.56 -11.84 -2.44
C SER A 65 36.44 -10.72 -3.01
N GLY A 66 37.57 -10.45 -2.33
CA GLY A 66 38.76 -9.90 -2.96
C GLY A 66 39.16 -8.50 -2.50
N ALA A 67 39.76 -8.40 -1.32
CA ALA A 67 40.58 -7.25 -0.93
C ALA A 67 41.77 -7.08 -1.90
N PRO A 68 42.16 -5.86 -2.31
CA PRO A 68 43.48 -5.63 -2.87
C PRO A 68 44.45 -5.13 -1.79
N ALA A 69 45.59 -5.78 -1.79
CA ALA A 69 46.66 -5.69 -0.82
C ALA A 69 47.33 -4.30 -0.76
N LYS A 70 47.70 -3.94 0.48
CA LYS A 70 48.65 -2.88 0.79
C LYS A 70 50.01 -3.19 0.13
N SER A 71 50.42 -2.44 -0.87
CA SER A 71 51.80 -2.44 -1.38
C SER A 71 52.53 -1.19 -0.87
N ALA A 72 53.04 -1.28 0.35
CA ALA A 72 54.12 -0.40 0.81
C ALA A 72 55.43 -0.91 0.21
N ARG A 73 56.06 -0.13 -0.68
CA ARG A 73 57.48 -0.32 -1.03
C ARG A 73 58.28 0.89 -0.56
N CYS A 74 58.86 0.71 0.62
CA CYS A 74 59.93 1.51 1.17
C CYS A 74 61.22 1.08 0.46
N PHE A 75 61.81 1.94 -0.38
CA PHE A 75 63.17 1.73 -0.87
C PHE A 75 64.13 2.54 0.00
N ARG A 76 64.70 1.88 1.00
CA ARG A 76 65.98 2.25 1.60
C ARG A 76 67.06 1.43 0.88
N SER A 77 68.00 2.10 0.22
CA SER A 77 69.35 1.57 0.06
C SER A 77 70.32 2.74 0.00
N GLY A 78 71.11 2.90 1.05
CA GLY A 78 72.35 3.64 0.99
C GLY A 78 73.47 2.78 0.42
N ALA A 79 74.67 3.36 0.46
CA ALA A 79 76.00 2.80 0.19
C ALA A 79 76.57 2.98 -1.22
N VAL A 80 77.30 4.10 -1.36
CA VAL A 80 78.73 4.16 -1.73
C VAL A 80 79.21 3.24 -2.85
N ILE A 81 79.50 3.84 -4.01
CA ILE A 81 80.60 3.40 -4.88
C ILE A 81 81.54 4.59 -5.09
N LEU A 82 82.54 4.63 -4.23
CA LEU A 82 83.81 5.31 -4.42
C LEU A 82 84.60 4.51 -5.48
N ILE A 83 84.58 4.94 -6.74
CA ILE A 83 85.60 4.51 -7.72
C ILE A 83 86.41 5.74 -8.13
N LEU A 84 87.62 5.72 -7.59
CA LEU A 84 88.83 6.44 -7.93
C LEU A 84 88.94 6.71 -9.45
N PHE A 85 89.17 7.95 -9.91
CA PHE A 85 90.48 8.59 -9.95
C PHE A 85 91.61 7.76 -10.62
N VAL A 86 91.36 7.10 -11.76
CA VAL A 86 92.43 6.71 -12.71
C VAL A 86 91.91 6.74 -14.16
N ALA A 87 91.92 7.93 -14.77
CA ALA A 87 92.05 8.19 -16.22
C ALA A 87 91.94 9.73 -16.37
N GLY A 88 93.02 10.51 -16.26
CA GLY A 88 94.21 10.34 -17.07
C GLY A 88 93.92 10.79 -18.50
N VAL A 89 93.90 12.11 -18.72
CA VAL A 89 94.28 12.75 -19.99
C VAL A 89 93.49 12.31 -21.24
N ILE A 90 92.24 12.76 -21.35
CA ILE A 90 91.63 13.15 -22.65
C ILE A 90 90.94 14.50 -22.46
N LEU A 91 91.74 15.52 -22.16
CA LEU A 91 91.34 16.93 -22.17
C LEU A 91 91.84 17.50 -23.49
N GLY A 92 90.98 17.62 -24.51
CA GLY A 92 91.43 18.23 -25.76
C GLY A 92 90.42 18.45 -26.89
N SER A 93 89.42 17.58 -27.09
CA SER A 93 88.65 17.68 -28.37
C SER A 93 87.16 17.36 -28.33
N SER A 94 86.54 17.04 -27.19
CA SER A 94 85.10 16.68 -27.15
C SER A 94 84.19 17.69 -26.43
N LEU A 95 84.71 18.83 -25.97
CA LEU A 95 83.92 19.83 -25.25
C LEU A 95 82.96 20.62 -26.18
N ALA A 96 83.25 20.68 -27.48
CA ALA A 96 82.46 21.44 -28.46
C ALA A 96 81.26 20.66 -29.05
N VAL A 97 81.14 19.35 -28.80
CA VAL A 97 80.01 18.52 -29.30
C VAL A 97 78.90 18.39 -28.25
N ARG A 98 79.20 18.52 -26.95
CA ARG A 98 78.20 18.38 -25.87
C ARG A 98 77.36 19.63 -25.62
N SER A 99 77.79 20.82 -26.05
CA SER A 99 77.05 22.07 -25.81
C SER A 99 75.76 22.19 -26.63
N ARG A 100 75.65 21.46 -27.75
CA ARG A 100 74.44 21.45 -28.59
C ARG A 100 73.31 20.63 -27.96
N ASP A 101 73.63 19.49 -27.37
CA ASP A 101 72.68 18.59 -26.71
C ASP A 101 72.09 19.21 -25.42
N PHE A 102 72.85 20.05 -24.70
CA PHE A 102 72.36 20.75 -23.51
C PHE A 102 71.30 21.82 -23.85
N ALA A 103 71.46 22.54 -24.97
CA ALA A 103 70.48 23.54 -25.39
C ALA A 103 69.16 22.89 -25.84
N GLU A 104 69.24 21.77 -26.56
CA GLU A 104 68.07 21.01 -27.01
C GLU A 104 67.36 20.31 -25.83
N SER A 105 68.12 19.77 -24.87
CA SER A 105 67.56 19.21 -23.63
C SER A 105 66.88 20.28 -22.76
N ALA A 106 67.39 21.52 -22.73
CA ALA A 106 66.78 22.61 -21.98
C ALA A 106 65.45 23.06 -22.61
N LEU A 107 65.36 23.11 -23.94
CA LEU A 107 64.11 23.40 -24.66
C LEU A 107 63.07 22.29 -24.46
N ASN A 108 63.49 21.02 -24.50
CA ASN A 108 62.60 19.89 -24.23
C ASN A 108 62.09 19.88 -22.77
N GLN A 109 62.94 20.21 -21.78
CA GLN A 109 62.48 20.36 -20.40
C GLN A 109 61.48 21.49 -20.22
N LYS A 110 61.70 22.63 -20.91
CA LYS A 110 60.76 23.75 -20.91
C LYS A 110 59.40 23.34 -21.50
N ALA A 111 59.39 22.62 -22.63
CA ALA A 111 58.15 22.13 -23.24
C ALA A 111 57.40 21.13 -22.33
N VAL A 112 58.12 20.24 -21.64
CA VAL A 112 57.53 19.30 -20.66
C VAL A 112 56.95 20.05 -19.45
N ALA A 113 57.64 21.08 -18.96
CA ALA A 113 57.15 21.90 -17.85
C ALA A 113 55.87 22.68 -18.22
N GLU A 114 55.84 23.30 -19.42
CA GLU A 114 54.66 24.01 -19.93
C GLU A 114 53.47 23.05 -20.16
N PHE A 115 53.73 21.84 -20.66
CA PHE A 115 52.70 20.81 -20.80
C PHE A 115 52.14 20.37 -19.44
N ALA A 116 53.02 20.13 -18.46
CA ALA A 116 52.61 19.77 -17.11
C ALA A 116 51.77 20.87 -16.43
N GLU A 117 52.13 22.15 -16.62
CA GLU A 117 51.36 23.27 -16.10
C GLU A 117 49.95 23.34 -16.72
N MET A 118 49.86 23.18 -18.05
CA MET A 118 48.57 23.16 -18.75
C MET A 118 47.68 21.98 -18.31
N GLU A 119 48.27 20.81 -18.09
CA GLU A 119 47.55 19.63 -17.60
C GLU A 119 47.07 19.82 -16.16
N MET A 120 47.88 20.42 -15.28
CA MET A 120 47.46 20.76 -13.92
C MET A 120 46.28 21.74 -13.91
N VAL A 121 46.30 22.78 -14.74
CA VAL A 121 45.19 23.74 -14.84
C VAL A 121 43.91 23.04 -15.32
N ARG A 122 44.01 22.13 -16.30
CA ARG A 122 42.87 21.33 -16.75
C ARG A 122 42.32 20.45 -15.64
N ALA A 123 43.20 19.74 -14.92
CA ALA A 123 42.80 18.88 -13.80
C ALA A 123 42.14 19.69 -12.67
N GLN A 124 42.64 20.88 -12.39
CA GLN A 124 42.05 21.78 -11.40
C GLN A 124 40.65 22.24 -11.81
N ASN A 125 40.45 22.64 -13.07
CA ASN A 125 39.14 23.03 -13.56
C ASN A 125 38.13 21.88 -13.49
N GLN A 126 38.56 20.66 -13.85
CA GLN A 126 37.72 19.46 -13.71
C GLN A 126 37.37 19.16 -12.24
N ALA A 127 38.33 19.35 -11.32
CA ALA A 127 38.07 19.18 -9.90
C ALA A 127 37.01 20.16 -9.38
N ILE A 128 37.08 21.44 -9.80
CA ILE A 128 36.09 22.46 -9.44
C ILE A 128 34.70 22.11 -10.00
N GLU A 129 34.61 21.65 -11.26
CA GLU A 129 33.35 21.22 -11.86
C GLU A 129 32.73 20.03 -11.10
N LEU A 130 33.54 19.05 -10.72
CA LEU A 130 33.08 17.89 -9.95
C LEU A 130 32.65 18.27 -8.53
N GLU A 131 33.36 19.19 -7.86
CA GLU A 131 32.95 19.71 -6.55
C GLU A 131 31.61 20.45 -6.63
N GLY A 132 31.40 21.26 -7.69
CA GLY A 132 30.13 21.92 -7.95
C GLY A 132 28.97 20.95 -8.16
N ALA A 133 29.19 19.92 -9.00
CA ALA A 133 28.18 18.88 -9.24
C ALA A 133 27.85 18.08 -7.98
N LEU A 134 28.85 17.76 -7.14
CA LEU A 134 28.66 17.07 -5.88
C LEU A 134 27.84 17.91 -4.89
N ALA A 135 28.13 19.21 -4.79
CA ALA A 135 27.36 20.12 -3.94
C ALA A 135 25.89 20.25 -4.41
N GLU A 136 25.66 20.31 -5.72
CA GLU A 136 24.30 20.36 -6.29
C GLU A 136 23.52 19.07 -6.00
N GLU A 137 24.14 17.90 -6.21
CA GLU A 137 23.53 16.61 -5.91
C GLU A 137 23.26 16.43 -4.41
N GLN A 138 24.16 16.91 -3.54
CA GLN A 138 23.94 16.89 -2.10
C GLN A 138 22.75 17.77 -1.71
N ALA A 139 22.60 18.95 -2.31
CA ALA A 139 21.47 19.84 -2.07
C ALA A 139 20.15 19.21 -2.54
N LYS A 140 20.14 18.58 -3.72
CA LYS A 140 18.98 17.81 -4.23
C LYS A 140 18.64 16.65 -3.30
N GLY A 141 19.63 15.89 -2.85
CA GLY A 141 19.46 14.77 -1.92
C GLY A 141 18.84 15.21 -0.59
N LYS A 142 19.29 16.34 -0.03
CA LYS A 142 18.70 16.91 1.19
C LYS A 142 17.24 17.31 0.99
N LYS A 143 16.92 17.97 -0.13
CA LYS A 143 15.54 18.36 -0.46
C LYS A 143 14.62 17.15 -0.63
N LEU A 144 15.10 16.08 -1.26
CA LEU A 144 14.35 14.83 -1.41
C LEU A 144 14.12 14.14 -0.07
N ALA A 145 15.11 14.15 0.83
CA ALA A 145 14.96 13.60 2.17
C ALA A 145 13.90 14.35 3.00
N GLU A 146 13.87 15.68 2.92
CA GLU A 146 12.87 16.51 3.58
C GLU A 146 11.45 16.28 3.02
N ASP A 147 11.30 16.18 1.69
CA ASP A 147 10.01 15.85 1.05
C ASP A 147 9.55 14.42 1.42
N ALA A 148 10.47 13.46 1.51
CA ALA A 148 10.16 12.10 1.94
C ALA A 148 9.65 12.05 3.39
N ASP A 149 10.26 12.79 4.31
CA ASP A 149 9.80 12.90 5.70
C ASP A 149 8.42 13.57 5.80
N ALA A 150 8.22 14.66 5.05
CA ALA A 150 6.91 15.33 4.99
C ALA A 150 5.81 14.40 4.47
N ARG A 151 6.08 13.63 3.41
CA ARG A 151 5.14 12.64 2.87
C ARG A 151 4.89 11.49 3.85
N SER A 152 5.91 11.00 4.54
CA SER A 152 5.75 9.95 5.55
C SER A 152 4.81 10.39 6.68
N LYS A 153 4.92 11.64 7.14
CA LYS A 153 3.99 12.22 8.13
C LYS A 153 2.55 12.32 7.62
N VAL A 154 2.36 12.64 6.33
CA VAL A 154 1.03 12.66 5.72
C VAL A 154 0.44 11.25 5.62
N ILE A 155 1.25 10.26 5.21
CA ILE A 155 0.84 8.86 5.14
C ILE A 155 0.37 8.37 6.51
N ALA A 156 1.15 8.60 7.57
CA ALA A 156 0.78 8.19 8.93
C ALA A 156 -0.56 8.82 9.39
N LYS A 157 -0.81 10.09 9.06
CA LYS A 157 -2.09 10.75 9.35
C LYS A 157 -3.25 10.14 8.56
N LEU A 158 -3.03 9.78 7.30
CA LEU A 158 -4.05 9.16 6.46
C LEU A 158 -4.38 7.74 6.95
N GLU A 159 -3.37 6.95 7.32
CA GLU A 159 -3.55 5.61 7.89
C GLU A 159 -4.38 5.64 9.19
N ALA A 160 -4.12 6.62 10.06
CA ALA A 160 -4.91 6.82 11.27
C ALA A 160 -6.39 7.15 10.96
N ARG A 161 -6.64 8.04 9.98
CA ARG A 161 -8.00 8.38 9.54
C ARG A 161 -8.73 7.20 8.89
N ILE A 162 -8.05 6.39 8.10
CA ILE A 162 -8.62 5.17 7.51
C ILE A 162 -9.07 4.21 8.63
N SER A 163 -8.20 3.99 9.62
CA SER A 163 -8.51 3.13 10.77
C SER A 163 -9.71 3.65 11.58
N GLU A 164 -9.83 4.97 11.76
CA GLU A 164 -10.98 5.59 12.43
C GLU A 164 -12.28 5.42 11.63
N LEU A 165 -12.23 5.65 10.31
CA LEU A 165 -13.36 5.47 9.41
C LEU A 165 -13.85 4.02 9.41
N GLU A 166 -12.94 3.04 9.30
CA GLU A 166 -13.28 1.60 9.34
C GLU A 166 -14.00 1.22 10.64
N LYS A 167 -13.53 1.73 11.78
CA LYS A 167 -14.20 1.54 13.08
C LYS A 167 -15.59 2.17 13.08
N SER A 168 -15.72 3.42 12.63
CA SER A 168 -17.02 4.10 12.57
C SER A 168 -18.02 3.39 11.63
N GLN A 169 -17.53 2.83 10.53
CA GLN A 169 -18.32 2.07 9.57
C GLN A 169 -18.83 0.77 10.19
N SER A 170 -17.96 0.00 10.85
CA SER A 170 -18.35 -1.24 11.54
C SER A 170 -19.41 -0.99 12.62
N LEU A 171 -19.26 0.09 13.40
CA LEU A 171 -20.24 0.52 14.40
C LEU A 171 -21.57 0.90 13.77
N THR A 172 -21.55 1.66 12.69
CA THR A 172 -22.76 2.08 11.97
C THR A 172 -23.47 0.89 11.35
N GLN A 173 -22.74 -0.03 10.73
CA GLN A 173 -23.29 -1.29 10.21
C GLN A 173 -23.92 -2.13 11.33
N GLY A 174 -23.23 -2.27 12.46
CA GLY A 174 -23.77 -2.95 13.64
C GLY A 174 -25.09 -2.35 14.13
N ARG A 175 -25.16 -1.01 14.20
CA ARG A 175 -26.40 -0.29 14.59
C ARG A 175 -27.54 -0.50 13.59
N ILE A 176 -27.25 -0.45 12.29
CA ILE A 176 -28.27 -0.68 11.25
C ILE A 176 -28.80 -2.11 11.33
N ILE A 177 -27.93 -3.10 11.52
CA ILE A 177 -28.34 -4.51 11.66
C ILE A 177 -29.18 -4.70 12.92
N ALA A 178 -28.78 -4.10 14.05
CA ALA A 178 -29.56 -4.16 15.29
C ALA A 178 -30.95 -3.55 15.11
N ALA A 179 -31.02 -2.32 14.58
CA ALA A 179 -32.28 -1.64 14.30
C ALA A 179 -33.17 -2.41 13.31
N PHE A 180 -32.58 -3.06 12.30
CA PHE A 180 -33.32 -3.91 11.37
C PHE A 180 -33.88 -5.16 12.06
N LYS A 181 -33.11 -5.82 12.93
CA LYS A 181 -33.60 -6.99 13.70
C LYS A 181 -34.70 -6.63 14.69
N GLU A 182 -34.67 -5.41 15.22
CA GLU A 182 -35.70 -4.87 16.11
C GLU A 182 -36.92 -4.31 15.35
N SER A 183 -36.88 -4.26 14.01
CA SER A 183 -37.99 -3.75 13.21
C SER A 183 -39.17 -4.73 13.16
N ASP A 184 -40.39 -4.19 13.19
CA ASP A 184 -41.62 -4.96 13.09
C ASP A 184 -41.67 -5.81 11.81
N ASP A 185 -41.20 -5.27 10.67
CA ASP A 185 -41.12 -5.98 9.39
C ASP A 185 -40.28 -7.26 9.51
N PHE A 186 -39.15 -7.20 10.21
CA PHE A 186 -38.30 -8.37 10.44
C PHE A 186 -38.99 -9.39 11.36
N LEU A 187 -39.59 -8.92 12.46
CA LEU A 187 -40.30 -9.78 13.39
C LEU A 187 -41.53 -10.45 12.74
N GLU A 188 -42.28 -9.73 11.91
CA GLU A 188 -43.41 -10.26 11.16
C GLU A 188 -42.95 -11.28 10.11
N ALA A 189 -41.86 -11.00 9.38
CA ALA A 189 -41.29 -11.95 8.43
C ALA A 189 -40.81 -13.24 9.12
N VAL A 190 -40.15 -13.12 10.28
CA VAL A 190 -39.72 -14.27 11.10
C VAL A 190 -40.93 -15.04 11.62
N ARG A 191 -41.95 -14.37 12.16
CA ARG A 191 -43.17 -15.00 12.66
C ARG A 191 -43.94 -15.71 11.55
N GLY A 192 -44.10 -15.06 10.39
CA GLY A 192 -44.76 -15.65 9.23
C GLY A 192 -44.00 -16.87 8.70
N SER A 193 -42.66 -16.79 8.64
CA SER A 193 -41.82 -17.92 8.22
C SER A 193 -41.89 -19.09 9.20
N ALA A 194 -41.84 -18.82 10.52
CA ALA A 194 -41.98 -19.83 11.55
C ALA A 194 -43.37 -20.47 11.52
N SER A 195 -44.43 -19.67 11.39
CA SER A 195 -45.80 -20.16 11.30
C SER A 195 -46.01 -21.09 10.10
N SER A 196 -45.51 -20.72 8.91
CA SER A 196 -45.56 -21.61 7.75
C SER A 196 -44.74 -22.89 7.96
N TYR A 197 -43.52 -22.78 8.51
CA TYR A 197 -42.67 -23.95 8.74
C TYR A 197 -43.31 -24.96 9.71
N PHE A 198 -43.83 -24.49 10.84
CA PHE A 198 -44.44 -25.36 11.84
C PHE A 198 -45.83 -25.83 11.42
N GLY A 199 -46.65 -25.00 10.78
CA GLY A 199 -47.96 -25.40 10.27
C GLY A 199 -47.85 -26.44 9.17
N ASP A 200 -47.18 -26.10 8.07
CA ASP A 200 -47.03 -27.00 6.93
C ASP A 200 -46.24 -28.28 7.30
N GLY A 201 -45.25 -28.14 8.18
CA GLY A 201 -44.46 -29.26 8.70
C GLY A 201 -45.29 -30.20 9.58
N PHE A 202 -46.16 -29.66 10.43
CA PHE A 202 -47.08 -30.46 11.24
C PHE A 202 -48.11 -31.19 10.38
N ASP A 203 -48.69 -30.52 9.38
CA ASP A 203 -49.58 -31.15 8.40
C ASP A 203 -48.88 -32.22 7.55
N PHE A 204 -47.60 -32.02 7.26
CA PHE A 204 -46.78 -33.07 6.64
C PHE A 204 -46.66 -34.30 7.54
N CYS A 205 -46.37 -34.12 8.83
CA CYS A 205 -46.31 -35.21 9.81
C CYS A 205 -47.65 -35.94 9.96
N LYS A 206 -48.78 -35.20 10.04
CA LYS A 206 -50.12 -35.79 10.04
C LYS A 206 -50.36 -36.68 8.82
N ARG A 207 -50.02 -36.19 7.62
CA ARG A 207 -50.13 -36.97 6.37
C ARG A 207 -49.25 -38.22 6.38
N GLN A 208 -48.04 -38.15 6.92
CA GLN A 208 -47.17 -39.32 7.06
C GLN A 208 -47.74 -40.36 8.02
N LEU A 209 -48.29 -39.92 9.16
CA LEU A 209 -48.96 -40.79 10.13
C LEU A 209 -50.21 -41.47 9.54
N ALA A 210 -51.06 -40.70 8.85
CA ALA A 210 -52.26 -41.21 8.18
C ALA A 210 -51.91 -42.29 7.13
N HIS A 211 -50.83 -42.07 6.39
CA HIS A 211 -50.36 -43.00 5.36
C HIS A 211 -49.76 -44.28 5.96
N GLN A 212 -49.03 -44.19 7.09
CA GLN A 212 -48.41 -45.36 7.72
C GLN A 212 -49.39 -46.18 8.57
N TYR A 213 -50.41 -45.54 9.15
CA TYR A 213 -51.35 -46.16 10.07
C TYR A 213 -52.79 -45.76 9.73
N PRO A 214 -53.41 -46.35 8.68
CA PRO A 214 -54.75 -45.98 8.25
C PRO A 214 -55.84 -46.32 9.27
N ASP A 215 -55.62 -47.33 10.11
CA ASP A 215 -56.61 -47.83 11.09
C ASP A 215 -56.37 -47.29 12.51
N LEU A 216 -55.70 -46.13 12.65
CA LEU A 216 -55.36 -45.58 13.96
C LEU A 216 -56.60 -45.23 14.80
N GLY A 217 -57.77 -45.11 14.17
CA GLY A 217 -59.05 -44.81 14.83
C GLY A 217 -59.13 -43.41 15.45
N VAL A 218 -58.11 -42.58 15.22
CA VAL A 218 -58.02 -41.18 15.62
C VAL A 218 -58.19 -40.34 14.36
N ASP A 219 -59.07 -39.35 14.40
CA ASP A 219 -59.15 -38.35 13.35
C ASP A 219 -57.95 -37.42 13.47
N LEU A 220 -57.01 -37.54 12.53
CA LEU A 220 -55.80 -36.71 12.52
C LEU A 220 -56.10 -35.27 12.13
N GLU A 221 -57.25 -34.98 11.51
CA GLU A 221 -57.66 -33.60 11.22
C GLU A 221 -58.04 -32.83 12.49
N ASP A 222 -58.56 -33.53 13.51
CA ASP A 222 -58.88 -32.97 14.83
C ASP A 222 -57.65 -32.84 15.74
N VAL A 223 -56.49 -33.36 15.33
CA VAL A 223 -55.24 -33.21 16.07
C VAL A 223 -54.67 -31.82 15.79
N GLU A 224 -54.96 -30.90 16.70
CA GLU A 224 -54.39 -29.55 16.72
C GLU A 224 -53.17 -29.48 17.65
N MET A 225 -52.29 -28.50 17.43
CA MET A 225 -51.26 -28.20 18.42
C MET A 225 -51.90 -27.61 19.68
N ASP A 226 -51.49 -28.11 20.84
CA ASP A 226 -51.96 -27.61 22.12
C ASP A 226 -51.52 -26.15 22.32
N HIS A 227 -52.48 -25.23 22.22
CA HIS A 227 -52.27 -23.81 22.42
C HIS A 227 -51.90 -23.47 23.86
N GLU A 228 -52.31 -24.26 24.85
CA GLU A 228 -51.92 -24.06 26.25
C GLU A 228 -50.43 -24.38 26.44
N PHE A 229 -49.93 -25.42 25.76
CA PHE A 229 -48.51 -25.76 25.77
C PHE A 229 -47.67 -24.63 25.16
N LEU A 230 -48.09 -24.10 24.00
CA LEU A 230 -47.41 -22.98 23.34
C LEU A 230 -47.40 -21.73 24.21
N ALA A 231 -48.53 -21.36 24.80
CA ALA A 231 -48.63 -20.18 25.67
C ALA A 231 -47.73 -20.33 26.92
N LYS A 232 -47.63 -21.54 27.47
CA LYS A 232 -46.75 -21.83 28.59
C LYS A 232 -45.27 -21.73 28.20
N GLU A 233 -44.89 -22.26 27.03
CA GLU A 233 -43.52 -22.17 26.53
C GLU A 233 -43.11 -20.71 26.27
N GLU A 234 -44.00 -19.91 25.68
CA GLU A 234 -43.79 -18.47 25.45
C GLU A 234 -43.58 -17.72 26.79
N ALA A 235 -44.43 -17.97 27.78
CA ALA A 235 -44.29 -17.36 29.11
C ALA A 235 -42.99 -17.80 29.83
N GLU A 236 -42.57 -19.06 29.68
CA GLU A 236 -41.28 -19.52 30.21
C GLU A 236 -40.09 -18.90 29.49
N ALA A 237 -40.18 -18.72 28.16
CA ALA A 237 -39.15 -18.05 27.36
C ALA A 237 -38.99 -16.57 27.76
N GLU A 238 -40.10 -15.85 27.97
CA GLU A 238 -40.07 -14.47 28.49
C GLU A 238 -39.41 -14.40 29.88
N GLN A 239 -39.73 -15.33 30.79
CA GLN A 239 -39.08 -15.39 32.09
C GLN A 239 -37.58 -15.66 32.01
N ARG A 240 -37.14 -16.52 31.08
CA ARG A 240 -35.70 -16.78 30.85
C ARG A 240 -35.00 -15.54 30.30
N ALA A 241 -35.59 -14.87 29.31
CA ALA A 241 -35.06 -13.63 28.76
C ALA A 241 -34.93 -12.52 29.82
N ALA A 242 -35.92 -12.38 30.71
CA ALA A 242 -35.87 -11.40 31.80
C ALA A 242 -34.77 -11.72 32.82
N LYS A 243 -34.53 -13.00 33.14
CA LYS A 243 -33.47 -13.42 34.06
C LYS A 243 -32.08 -13.22 33.47
N GLU A 244 -31.89 -13.50 32.18
CA GLU A 244 -30.60 -13.28 31.50
C GLU A 244 -30.26 -11.80 31.35
N GLY A 245 -31.27 -10.96 31.09
CA GLY A 245 -31.09 -9.50 31.06
C GLY A 245 -30.65 -8.90 32.40
N ALA A 246 -31.09 -9.48 33.52
CA ALA A 246 -30.71 -9.03 34.87
C ALA A 246 -29.27 -9.44 35.26
N ALA A 247 -28.82 -10.63 34.84
CA ALA A 247 -27.48 -11.13 35.16
C ALA A 247 -26.35 -10.41 34.40
N GLY A 248 -26.63 -9.80 33.24
CA GLY A 248 -25.64 -9.07 32.45
C GLY A 248 -25.27 -7.68 32.99
N ALA A 249 -26.08 -7.11 33.90
CA ALA A 249 -25.88 -5.74 34.39
C ALA A 249 -24.93 -5.62 35.61
N GLU A 250 -24.67 -6.71 36.34
CA GLU A 250 -23.83 -6.69 37.56
C GLU A 250 -22.32 -6.90 37.32
N GLY A 251 -21.90 -7.21 36.08
CA GLY A 251 -20.51 -7.63 35.80
C GLY A 251 -19.50 -6.55 35.35
N VAL A 252 -19.90 -5.29 35.17
CA VAL A 252 -19.01 -4.25 34.59
C VAL A 252 -18.38 -3.33 35.66
N GLY A 253 -18.52 -3.69 36.94
CA GLY A 253 -18.21 -2.82 38.07
C GLY A 253 -16.95 -3.15 38.88
N GLU A 254 -15.90 -3.80 38.36
CA GLU A 254 -14.67 -3.98 39.18
C GLU A 254 -13.40 -4.24 38.34
N ALA A 255 -12.82 -3.18 37.77
CA ALA A 255 -11.41 -3.12 37.42
C ALA A 255 -10.99 -1.66 37.22
N VAL A 256 -10.65 -1.00 38.34
CA VAL A 256 -9.85 0.23 38.40
C VAL A 256 -8.44 -0.16 38.78
#